data_AF-A0A925ZBU4-F1
#
_entry.id   AF-A0A925ZBU4-F1
#
_cell.length_a   1.000
_cell.length_b   1.000
_cell.length_c   1.000
_cell.angle_alpha   90.00
_cell.angle_beta   90.00
_cell.angle_gamma   90.00
#
_symmetry.space_group_name_H-M   'P 1'
#
loop_
_entity.id
_entity.type
_entity.pdbx_description
1 polymer ?
#
loop_
_entity_poly.entity_id
_entity_poly.type
_entity_poly.pdbx_seq_one_letter_code
_entity_poly.pdbx_strand_id
1 'polypeptide(L)'
;MDTLIRLIADYGLLVVFVNILLQQLGAPLPGYPTLMITGALAARGELSGPALLGIAVAACLIADNIWFAIGGWNGRRVLRTLCRISLSPDGCVRQTESIFTRFGAPSLVVAKFVPGFASVATALAGAMRIPRASFLLFDTLGALLWVGVGLALGWLFAPAIGEIAAVLSQFGQWGLAVIGLVIASFIGAKAWQRHRFNVKLRMARLTVETLAELLDRGEQPLIVDVRSNTSSDDGRIPGAIVSLGDDLGPELLA
;
A
#
# COMPACT_ATOMS: atom_id res chain seq x y z
N MET A 1 -34.65 -8.72 -25.19
CA MET A 1 -33.23 -8.30 -25.28
C MET A 1 -32.90 -7.25 -24.23
N ASP A 2 -33.79 -6.28 -23.98
CA ASP A 2 -33.59 -5.22 -22.98
C ASP A 2 -33.43 -5.71 -21.53
N THR A 3 -34.14 -6.78 -21.13
CA THR A 3 -34.01 -7.38 -19.78
C THR A 3 -32.64 -8.03 -19.57
N LEU A 4 -32.06 -8.59 -20.64
CA LEU A 4 -30.76 -9.26 -20.62
C LEU A 4 -29.62 -8.23 -20.61
N ILE A 5 -29.78 -7.16 -21.39
CA ILE A 5 -28.90 -5.97 -21.35
C ILE A 5 -28.96 -5.29 -19.99
N ARG A 6 -30.15 -5.15 -19.37
CA ARG A 6 -30.29 -4.62 -18.01
C ARG A 6 -29.65 -5.53 -16.97
N LEU A 7 -29.83 -6.85 -17.02
CA LEU A 7 -29.14 -7.76 -16.11
C LEU A 7 -27.61 -7.65 -16.26
N ILE A 8 -27.08 -7.65 -17.49
CA ILE A 8 -25.63 -7.53 -17.73
C ILE A 8 -25.10 -6.17 -17.29
N ALA A 9 -25.86 -5.09 -17.52
CA ALA A 9 -25.52 -3.76 -17.03
C ALA A 9 -25.56 -3.70 -15.50
N ASP A 10 -26.57 -4.28 -14.86
CA ASP A 10 -26.75 -4.28 -13.41
C ASP A 10 -25.68 -5.12 -12.71
N TYR A 11 -25.36 -6.31 -13.20
CA TYR A 11 -24.27 -7.13 -12.66
C TYR A 11 -22.89 -6.54 -12.98
N GLY A 12 -22.69 -5.97 -14.16
CA GLY A 12 -21.43 -5.33 -14.55
C GLY A 12 -21.12 -4.09 -13.70
N LEU A 13 -22.11 -3.21 -13.51
CA LEU A 13 -22.00 -2.02 -12.66
C LEU A 13 -21.80 -2.41 -11.18
N LEU A 14 -22.52 -3.42 -10.69
CA LEU A 14 -22.37 -3.91 -9.32
C LEU A 14 -21.00 -4.53 -9.06
N VAL A 15 -20.46 -5.31 -10.01
CA VAL A 15 -19.11 -5.86 -9.91
C VAL A 15 -18.07 -4.75 -9.83
N VAL A 16 -18.19 -3.71 -10.67
CA VAL A 16 -17.30 -2.54 -10.60
C VAL A 16 -17.43 -1.84 -9.26
N PHE A 17 -18.65 -1.58 -8.80
CA PHE A 17 -18.92 -0.95 -7.51
C PHE A 17 -18.24 -1.69 -6.36
N VAL A 18 -18.51 -3.00 -6.23
CA VAL A 18 -17.97 -3.83 -5.14
C VAL A 18 -16.46 -3.91 -5.22
N ASN A 19 -15.90 -4.11 -6.41
CA ASN A 19 -14.45 -4.23 -6.59
C ASN A 19 -13.72 -2.93 -6.19
N ILE A 20 -14.18 -1.79 -6.69
CA ILE A 20 -13.59 -0.47 -6.37
C ILE A 20 -13.80 -0.14 -4.89
N LEU A 21 -14.98 -0.42 -4.33
CA LEU A 21 -15.27 -0.19 -2.91
C LEU A 21 -14.31 -0.99 -2.02
N LEU A 22 -14.19 -2.29 -2.26
CA LEU A 22 -13.31 -3.18 -1.48
C LEU A 22 -11.84 -2.78 -1.65
N GLN A 23 -11.42 -2.43 -2.87
CA GLN A 23 -10.08 -1.93 -3.14
C GLN A 23 -9.78 -0.66 -2.32
N GLN A 24 -10.69 0.33 -2.34
CA GLN A 24 -10.53 1.59 -1.62
C GLN A 24 -10.56 1.40 -0.09
N LEU A 25 -11.24 0.36 0.40
CA LEU A 25 -11.19 -0.08 1.79
C LEU A 25 -9.87 -0.80 2.15
N GLY A 26 -8.99 -1.06 1.18
CA GLY A 26 -7.66 -1.65 1.39
C GLY A 26 -7.54 -3.11 0.98
N ALA A 27 -8.54 -3.71 0.34
CA ALA A 27 -8.39 -5.03 -0.26
C ALA A 27 -7.39 -4.97 -1.43
N PRO A 28 -6.50 -5.97 -1.60
CA PRO A 28 -5.52 -6.01 -2.68
C PRO A 28 -6.19 -6.43 -4.01
N LEU A 29 -7.19 -5.68 -4.43
CA LEU A 29 -7.96 -5.92 -5.65
C LEU A 29 -7.46 -5.05 -6.81
N PRO A 30 -7.51 -5.53 -8.06
CA PRO A 30 -7.04 -4.79 -9.21
C PRO A 30 -8.03 -3.72 -9.65
N GLY A 31 -7.90 -2.49 -9.13
CA GLY A 31 -8.78 -1.36 -9.50
C GLY A 31 -8.66 -0.88 -10.95
N TYR A 32 -7.44 -0.47 -11.32
CA TYR A 32 -7.15 0.04 -12.67
C TYR A 32 -7.47 -0.96 -13.78
N PRO A 33 -7.10 -2.26 -13.66
CA PRO A 33 -7.50 -3.26 -14.66
C PRO A 33 -9.01 -3.37 -14.82
N THR A 34 -9.78 -3.35 -13.72
CA THR A 34 -11.24 -3.38 -13.80
C THR A 34 -11.78 -2.17 -14.53
N LEU A 35 -11.34 -0.96 -14.20
CA LEU A 35 -11.77 0.26 -14.89
C LEU A 35 -11.39 0.24 -16.37
N MET A 36 -10.20 -0.24 -16.71
CA MET A 36 -9.72 -0.33 -18.08
C MET A 36 -10.56 -1.32 -18.91
N ILE A 37 -10.88 -2.50 -18.36
CA ILE A 37 -11.76 -3.49 -19.01
C ILE A 37 -13.16 -2.90 -19.20
N THR A 38 -13.76 -2.31 -18.16
CA THR A 38 -15.12 -1.76 -18.27
C THR A 38 -15.18 -0.51 -19.15
N GLY A 39 -14.10 0.27 -19.21
CA GLY A 39 -13.95 1.39 -20.15
C GLY A 39 -13.90 0.90 -21.60
N ALA A 40 -13.24 -0.22 -21.88
CA ALA A 40 -13.23 -0.84 -23.20
C ALA A 40 -14.62 -1.37 -23.60
N LEU A 41 -15.37 -1.95 -22.66
CA LEU A 41 -16.77 -2.38 -22.89
C LEU A 41 -17.70 -1.18 -23.13
N ALA A 42 -17.49 -0.07 -22.40
CA ALA A 42 -18.21 1.17 -22.64
C ALA A 42 -17.94 1.74 -24.04
N ALA A 43 -16.72 1.59 -24.57
CA ALA A 43 -16.38 2.01 -25.93
C ALA A 43 -17.15 1.23 -27.01
N ARG A 44 -17.53 -0.01 -26.71
CA ARG A 44 -18.32 -0.89 -27.60
C ARG A 44 -19.82 -0.67 -27.48
N GLY A 45 -20.26 0.23 -26.60
CA GLY A 45 -21.67 0.49 -26.32
C GLY A 45 -22.35 -0.58 -25.46
N GLU A 46 -21.60 -1.52 -24.89
CA GLU A 46 -22.13 -2.60 -24.04
C GLU A 46 -22.48 -2.12 -22.63
N LEU A 47 -21.82 -1.05 -22.16
CA LEU A 47 -22.06 -0.42 -20.86
C LEU A 47 -22.14 1.10 -21.00
N SER A 48 -22.95 1.74 -20.15
CA SER A 48 -23.02 3.20 -20.06
C SER A 48 -21.78 3.75 -19.36
N GLY A 49 -20.95 4.49 -20.11
CA GLY A 49 -19.78 5.20 -19.57
C GLY A 49 -20.11 6.14 -18.41
N PRO A 50 -21.15 7.00 -18.51
CA PRO A 50 -21.58 7.85 -17.40
C PRO A 50 -22.02 7.06 -16.16
N ALA A 51 -22.72 5.93 -16.34
CA ALA A 51 -23.13 5.08 -15.22
C ALA A 51 -21.93 4.43 -14.52
N LEU A 52 -20.94 3.97 -15.29
CA LEU A 52 -19.68 3.43 -14.77
C LEU A 52 -18.89 4.47 -13.98
N LEU A 53 -18.76 5.69 -14.53
CA LEU A 53 -18.10 6.80 -13.85
C LEU A 53 -18.82 7.12 -12.53
N GLY A 54 -20.14 7.26 -12.56
CA GLY A 54 -20.95 7.57 -11.39
C GLY A 54 -20.82 6.51 -10.29
N ILE A 55 -20.93 5.23 -10.64
CA ILE A 55 -20.93 4.16 -9.65
C ILE A 55 -19.54 3.90 -9.06
N ALA A 56 -18.47 4.02 -9.87
CA ALA A 56 -17.10 3.89 -9.38
C ALA A 56 -16.71 5.09 -8.50
N VAL A 57 -17.12 6.31 -8.85
CA VAL A 57 -16.92 7.49 -7.98
C VAL A 57 -17.69 7.33 -6.67
N ALA A 58 -18.95 6.87 -6.71
CA ALA A 58 -19.72 6.61 -5.49
C ALA A 58 -19.04 5.57 -4.59
N ALA A 59 -18.51 4.49 -5.16
CA ALA A 59 -17.74 3.48 -4.42
C ALA A 59 -16.51 4.09 -3.72
N CYS A 60 -15.74 4.92 -4.43
CA CYS A 60 -14.62 5.67 -3.84
C CYS A 60 -15.07 6.53 -2.67
N LEU A 61 -16.05 7.40 -2.89
CA LEU A 61 -16.54 8.34 -1.88
C LEU A 61 -17.06 7.62 -0.62
N ILE A 62 -17.72 6.47 -0.75
CA ILE A 62 -18.19 5.69 0.40
C ILE A 62 -17.00 5.19 1.22
N ALA A 63 -16.00 4.57 0.59
CA ALA A 63 -14.81 4.09 1.28
C ALA A 63 -14.00 5.23 1.91
N ASP A 64 -13.82 6.33 1.19
CA ASP A 64 -13.04 7.48 1.64
C ASP A 64 -13.73 8.22 2.80
N ASN A 65 -15.07 8.30 2.81
CA ASN A 65 -15.82 8.81 3.96
C ASN A 65 -15.68 7.91 5.19
N ILE A 66 -15.64 6.57 5.02
CA ILE A 66 -15.38 5.63 6.11
C ILE A 66 -13.99 5.92 6.70
N TRP A 67 -12.96 6.05 5.86
CA TRP A 67 -11.60 6.38 6.31
C TRP A 67 -11.52 7.74 6.99
N PHE A 68 -12.16 8.76 6.43
CA PHE A 68 -12.23 10.10 7.00
C PHE A 68 -12.90 10.10 8.39
N ALA A 69 -14.00 9.37 8.56
CA ALA A 69 -14.69 9.23 9.84
C ALA A 69 -13.82 8.49 10.89
N ILE A 70 -13.18 7.39 10.48
CA ILE A 70 -12.25 6.62 11.33
C ILE A 70 -11.08 7.53 11.78
N GLY A 71 -10.53 8.31 10.86
CA GLY A 71 -9.49 9.30 11.12
C GLY A 71 -9.94 10.39 12.09
N GLY A 72 -11.16 10.91 11.96
CA GLY A 72 -11.69 11.94 12.84
C GLY A 72 -11.95 11.49 14.28
N TRP A 73 -12.29 10.22 14.50
CA TRP A 73 -12.54 9.69 15.84
C TRP A 73 -11.25 9.38 16.60
N ASN A 74 -10.32 8.65 15.97
CA ASN A 74 -9.12 8.12 16.62
C ASN A 74 -7.80 8.41 15.86
N GLY A 75 -7.70 9.55 15.18
CA GLY A 75 -6.63 9.88 14.23
C GLY A 75 -5.20 9.52 14.62
N ARG A 76 -4.78 9.84 15.85
CA ARG A 76 -3.43 9.50 16.37
C ARG A 76 -3.19 7.99 16.55
N ARG A 77 -4.23 7.23 16.93
CA ARG A 77 -4.15 5.78 17.10
C ARG A 77 -4.20 5.06 15.76
N VAL A 78 -5.08 5.53 14.87
CA VAL A 78 -5.29 5.03 13.50
C VAL A 78 -4.03 5.21 12.66
N LEU A 79 -3.44 6.42 12.64
CA LEU A 79 -2.17 6.66 11.94
C LEU A 79 -1.05 5.76 12.47
N ARG A 80 -0.96 5.58 13.79
CA ARG A 80 0.06 4.71 14.40
C ARG A 80 -0.15 3.24 13.99
N THR A 81 -1.39 2.75 13.86
CA THR A 81 -1.67 1.39 13.34
C THR A 81 -1.43 1.25 11.84
N LEU A 82 -1.88 2.19 11.00
CA LEU A 82 -1.65 2.15 9.56
C LEU A 82 -0.16 2.27 9.22
N CYS A 83 0.56 3.20 9.85
CA CYS A 83 2.00 3.35 9.64
C CYS A 83 2.82 2.23 10.28
N ARG A 84 2.29 1.46 11.25
CA ARG A 84 2.94 0.23 11.76
C ARG A 84 2.88 -0.94 10.76
N ILE A 85 1.90 -0.94 9.87
CA ILE A 85 1.81 -1.90 8.75
C ILE A 85 2.74 -1.47 7.60
N SER A 86 3.07 -0.18 7.52
CA SER A 86 4.00 0.37 6.53
C SER A 86 5.47 0.11 6.90
N LEU A 87 6.31 -0.09 5.89
CA LEU A 87 7.71 -0.53 5.98
C LEU A 87 8.64 0.46 6.73
N SER A 88 8.18 1.67 7.04
CA SER A 88 8.90 2.68 7.83
C SER A 88 7.92 3.55 8.64
N PRO A 89 7.70 3.25 9.93
CA PRO A 89 6.67 3.90 10.75
C PRO A 89 6.92 5.39 11.00
N ASP A 90 8.17 5.79 11.23
CA ASP A 90 8.52 7.18 11.56
C ASP A 90 8.55 8.11 10.34
N GLY A 91 8.90 7.56 9.16
CA GLY A 91 8.82 8.28 7.89
C GLY A 91 7.38 8.50 7.43
N CYS A 92 6.52 7.49 7.59
CA CYS A 92 5.11 7.53 7.18
C CYS A 92 4.33 8.65 7.88
N VAL A 93 4.49 8.82 9.19
CA VAL A 93 3.79 9.86 9.94
C VAL A 93 4.34 11.25 9.61
N ARG A 94 5.68 11.44 9.68
CA ARG A 94 6.31 12.75 9.45
C ARG A 94 6.16 13.25 8.01
N GLN A 95 6.34 12.38 7.01
CA GLN A 95 6.23 12.73 5.60
C GLN A 95 4.78 13.11 5.26
N THR A 96 3.81 12.33 5.73
CA THR A 96 2.39 12.57 5.42
C THR A 96 1.89 13.82 6.13
N GLU A 97 2.28 14.06 7.39
CA GLU A 97 1.99 15.29 8.13
C GLU A 97 2.65 16.52 7.49
N SER A 98 3.90 16.40 7.01
CA SER A 98 4.61 17.47 6.28
C SER A 98 3.94 17.83 4.95
N ILE A 99 3.50 16.83 4.17
CA ILE A 99 2.83 17.07 2.89
C ILE A 99 1.45 17.69 3.12
N PHE A 100 0.70 17.23 4.13
CA PHE A 100 -0.62 17.79 4.46
C PHE A 100 -0.55 19.18 5.08
N THR A 101 0.45 19.47 5.92
CA THR A 101 0.65 20.84 6.45
C THR A 101 1.01 21.83 5.35
N ARG A 102 1.72 21.38 4.31
CA ARG A 102 2.12 22.22 3.17
C ARG A 102 1.04 22.39 2.09
N PHE A 103 0.30 21.33 1.77
CA PHE A 103 -0.65 21.32 0.63
C PHE A 103 -2.12 21.16 1.03
N GLY A 104 -2.43 20.74 2.27
CA GLY A 104 -3.80 20.64 2.79
C GLY A 104 -4.69 19.68 2.02
N ALA A 105 -5.99 20.00 1.96
CA ALA A 105 -7.01 19.19 1.28
C ALA A 105 -6.76 18.94 -0.23
N PRO A 106 -6.17 19.87 -1.02
CA PRO A 106 -5.74 19.60 -2.39
C PRO A 106 -4.87 18.35 -2.60
N SER A 107 -4.09 17.96 -1.59
CA SER A 107 -3.23 16.77 -1.67
C SER A 107 -4.01 15.46 -1.88
N LEU A 108 -5.30 15.42 -1.50
CA LEU A 108 -6.19 14.27 -1.69
C LEU A 108 -6.37 13.88 -3.17
N VAL A 109 -6.34 14.87 -4.07
CA VAL A 109 -6.48 14.65 -5.52
C VAL A 109 -5.30 13.82 -6.03
N VAL A 110 -4.08 14.21 -5.65
CA VAL A 110 -2.85 13.54 -6.07
C VAL A 110 -2.70 12.20 -5.36
N ALA A 111 -3.15 12.11 -4.10
CA ALA A 111 -2.99 10.93 -3.28
C ALA A 111 -3.63 9.67 -3.89
N LYS A 112 -4.72 9.81 -4.65
CA LYS A 112 -5.40 8.69 -5.32
C LYS A 112 -4.55 8.00 -6.39
N PHE A 113 -3.58 8.68 -6.98
CA PHE A 113 -2.69 8.10 -7.99
C PHE A 113 -1.52 7.31 -7.38
N VAL A 114 -1.33 7.39 -6.06
CA VAL A 114 -0.26 6.70 -5.35
C VAL A 114 -0.85 5.52 -4.57
N PRO A 115 -0.60 4.27 -4.99
CA PRO A 115 -1.14 3.09 -4.32
C PRO A 115 -0.80 3.06 -2.83
N GLY A 116 -1.79 2.76 -1.98
CA GLY A 116 -1.64 2.69 -0.52
C GLY A 116 -1.55 4.05 0.19
N PHE A 117 -1.30 5.15 -0.52
CA PHE A 117 -1.24 6.48 0.09
C PHE A 117 -2.63 7.14 0.20
N ALA A 118 -3.54 6.82 -0.72
CA ALA A 118 -4.90 7.39 -0.75
C ALA A 118 -5.67 7.20 0.58
N SER A 119 -5.69 5.97 1.12
CA SER A 119 -6.39 5.64 2.37
C SER A 119 -5.74 6.29 3.60
N VAL A 120 -4.41 6.43 3.58
CA VAL A 120 -3.67 7.12 4.65
C VAL A 120 -3.96 8.63 4.60
N ALA A 121 -3.98 9.22 3.41
CA ALA A 121 -4.28 10.63 3.19
C ALA A 121 -5.72 10.99 3.62
N THR A 122 -6.72 10.16 3.29
CA THR A 122 -8.11 10.39 3.68
C THR A 122 -8.32 10.22 5.18
N ALA A 123 -7.70 9.21 5.80
CA ALA A 123 -7.71 9.06 7.25
C ALA A 123 -7.00 10.23 7.97
N LEU A 124 -5.89 10.73 7.43
CA LEU A 124 -5.19 11.89 7.99
C LEU A 124 -6.02 13.18 7.87
N ALA A 125 -6.69 13.39 6.74
CA ALA A 125 -7.60 14.52 6.58
C ALA A 125 -8.71 14.53 7.66
N GLY A 126 -9.22 13.34 8.00
CA GLY A 126 -10.13 13.16 9.14
C GLY A 126 -9.48 13.51 10.48
N ALA A 127 -8.29 12.99 10.75
CA ALA A 127 -7.52 13.23 11.98
C ALA A 127 -7.21 14.72 12.21
N MET A 128 -6.96 15.46 11.12
CA MET A 128 -6.71 16.89 11.14
C MET A 128 -7.99 17.75 11.18
N ARG A 129 -9.17 17.12 11.23
CA ARG A 129 -10.48 17.79 11.27
C ARG A 129 -10.68 18.78 10.12
N ILE A 130 -10.24 18.41 8.91
CA ILE A 130 -10.52 19.19 7.70
C ILE A 130 -12.05 19.37 7.57
N PRO A 131 -12.55 20.56 7.18
CA PRO A 131 -13.98 20.76 6.99
C PRO A 131 -14.55 19.75 5.98
N ARG A 132 -15.65 19.08 6.33
CA ARG A 132 -16.25 18.01 5.50
C ARG A 132 -16.53 18.45 4.06
N ALA A 133 -16.95 19.69 3.86
CA ALA A 133 -17.20 20.24 2.53
C ALA A 133 -15.91 20.32 1.68
N SER A 134 -14.80 20.73 2.29
CA SER A 134 -13.50 20.79 1.60
C SER A 134 -12.98 19.38 1.29
N PHE A 135 -13.07 18.47 2.26
CA PHE A 135 -12.74 17.06 2.04
C PHE A 135 -13.53 16.47 0.87
N LEU A 136 -14.86 16.56 0.90
CA LEU A 136 -15.72 16.02 -0.16
C LEU A 136 -15.40 16.64 -1.53
N LEU A 137 -15.14 17.94 -1.61
CA LEU A 137 -14.81 18.61 -2.86
C LEU A 137 -13.52 18.04 -3.47
N PHE A 138 -12.42 17.99 -2.71
CA PHE A 138 -11.14 17.51 -3.23
C PHE A 138 -11.11 16.00 -3.43
N ASP A 139 -11.77 15.22 -2.57
CA ASP A 139 -11.88 13.77 -2.72
C ASP A 139 -12.73 13.40 -3.95
N THR A 140 -13.85 14.10 -4.19
CA THR A 140 -14.66 13.91 -5.39
C THR A 140 -13.90 14.28 -6.66
N LEU A 141 -13.17 15.40 -6.66
CA LEU A 141 -12.32 15.78 -7.79
C LEU A 141 -11.24 14.74 -8.07
N GLY A 142 -10.59 14.24 -7.03
CA GLY A 142 -9.62 13.16 -7.13
C GLY A 142 -10.25 11.87 -7.68
N ALA A 143 -11.41 11.47 -7.15
CA ALA A 143 -12.12 10.26 -7.57
C ALA A 143 -12.55 10.36 -9.03
N LEU A 144 -13.11 11.49 -9.45
CA LEU A 144 -13.48 11.76 -10.84
C LEU A 144 -12.28 11.67 -11.76
N LEU A 145 -11.15 12.29 -11.40
CA LEU A 145 -9.94 12.26 -12.21
C LEU A 145 -9.36 10.85 -12.30
N TRP A 146 -9.26 10.14 -11.17
CA TRP A 146 -8.70 8.80 -11.10
C TRP A 146 -9.54 7.78 -11.88
N VAL A 147 -10.86 7.75 -11.63
CA VAL A 147 -11.80 6.87 -12.34
C VAL A 147 -11.85 7.25 -13.81
N GLY A 148 -11.94 8.55 -14.11
CA GLY A 148 -12.00 9.08 -15.47
C GLY A 148 -10.78 8.69 -16.30
N VAL A 149 -9.57 8.79 -15.73
CA VAL A 149 -8.34 8.32 -16.40
C VAL A 149 -8.40 6.82 -16.65
N GLY A 150 -8.79 6.00 -15.67
CA GLY A 150 -8.90 4.55 -15.84
C GLY A 150 -9.88 4.15 -16.95
N LEU A 151 -11.07 4.76 -16.96
CA LEU A 151 -12.10 4.52 -17.97
C LEU A 151 -11.65 5.04 -19.35
N ALA A 152 -11.05 6.22 -19.42
CA ALA A 152 -10.58 6.81 -20.68
C ALA A 152 -9.44 6.00 -21.30
N LEU A 153 -8.52 5.47 -20.49
CA LEU A 153 -7.50 4.53 -20.96
C LEU A 153 -8.15 3.25 -21.52
N GLY A 154 -9.13 2.69 -20.81
CA GLY A 154 -9.91 1.56 -21.30
C GLY A 154 -10.60 1.84 -22.64
N TRP A 155 -11.18 3.03 -22.76
CA TRP A 155 -11.90 3.47 -23.96
C TRP A 155 -10.95 3.66 -25.15
N LEU A 156 -9.81 4.32 -24.93
CA LEU A 156 -8.80 4.59 -25.97
C LEU A 156 -8.09 3.32 -26.45
N PHE A 157 -7.78 2.40 -25.53
CA PHE A 157 -7.09 1.15 -25.84
C PHE A 157 -8.04 -0.05 -26.06
N ALA A 158 -9.34 0.21 -26.24
CA ALA A 158 -10.36 -0.84 -26.40
C ALA A 158 -10.06 -1.88 -27.51
N PRO A 159 -9.47 -1.52 -28.67
CA PRO A 159 -9.08 -2.49 -29.70
C PRO A 159 -7.98 -3.44 -29.21
N ALA A 160 -6.92 -2.88 -28.61
CA ALA A 160 -5.78 -3.65 -28.09
C ALA A 160 -6.17 -4.54 -26.89
N ILE A 161 -7.04 -4.04 -26.00
CA ILE A 161 -7.59 -4.83 -24.88
C ILE A 161 -8.41 -6.01 -25.41
N GLY A 162 -9.15 -5.81 -26.51
CA GLY A 162 -9.90 -6.85 -27.19
C GLY A 162 -9.01 -7.97 -27.73
N GLU A 163 -7.92 -7.59 -28.40
CA GLU A 163 -6.93 -8.55 -28.91
C GLU A 163 -6.22 -9.29 -27.78
N ILE A 164 -5.79 -8.58 -26.73
CA ILE A 164 -5.17 -9.20 -25.56
C ILE A 164 -6.15 -10.15 -24.88
N ALA A 165 -7.42 -9.78 -24.72
CA ALA A 165 -8.44 -10.65 -24.12
C ALA A 165 -8.78 -11.86 -25.00
N ALA A 166 -8.77 -11.71 -26.32
CA ALA A 166 -8.97 -12.82 -27.27
C ALA A 166 -7.77 -13.79 -27.28
N VAL A 167 -6.55 -13.27 -27.18
CA VAL A 167 -5.35 -14.08 -26.98
C VAL A 167 -5.41 -14.75 -25.60
N LEU A 168 -5.81 -14.04 -24.55
CA LEU A 168 -5.94 -14.61 -23.21
C LEU A 168 -7.00 -15.70 -23.13
N SER A 169 -8.13 -15.58 -23.85
CA SER A 169 -9.16 -16.63 -23.90
C SER A 169 -8.70 -17.85 -24.69
N GLN A 170 -7.90 -17.65 -25.74
CA GLN A 170 -7.27 -18.73 -26.51
C GLN A 170 -6.15 -19.43 -25.71
N PHE A 171 -5.47 -18.70 -24.83
CA PHE A 171 -4.43 -19.21 -23.92
C PHE A 171 -4.90 -19.36 -22.47
N GLY A 172 -6.21 -19.45 -22.19
CA GLY A 172 -6.78 -19.27 -20.83
C GLY A 172 -6.13 -20.09 -19.71
N GLN A 173 -5.67 -21.31 -20.03
CA GLN A 173 -4.94 -22.17 -19.09
C GLN A 173 -3.50 -21.68 -18.86
N TRP A 174 -2.83 -21.22 -19.91
CA TRP A 174 -1.46 -20.71 -19.89
C TRP A 174 -1.37 -19.28 -19.34
N GLY A 175 -2.35 -18.42 -19.60
CA GLY A 175 -2.42 -17.07 -19.03
C GLY A 175 -2.55 -17.09 -17.50
N LEU A 176 -3.42 -17.95 -16.98
CA LEU A 176 -3.51 -18.22 -15.54
C LEU A 176 -2.22 -18.84 -14.99
N ALA A 177 -1.59 -19.75 -15.75
CA ALA A 177 -0.31 -20.33 -15.35
C ALA A 177 0.83 -19.28 -15.29
N VAL A 178 0.88 -18.33 -16.22
CA VAL A 178 1.88 -17.25 -16.23
C VAL A 178 1.63 -16.27 -15.08
N ILE A 179 0.39 -15.86 -14.84
CA ILE A 179 0.04 -15.01 -13.68
C ILE A 179 0.38 -15.75 -12.38
N GLY A 180 0.03 -17.04 -12.28
CA GLY A 180 0.40 -17.90 -11.17
C GLY A 180 1.91 -18.01 -10.98
N LEU A 181 2.67 -18.14 -12.06
CA LEU A 181 4.14 -18.19 -12.06
C LEU A 181 4.75 -16.87 -11.60
N VAL A 182 4.21 -15.73 -12.02
CA VAL A 182 4.68 -14.40 -11.58
C VAL A 182 4.41 -14.21 -10.09
N ILE A 183 3.20 -14.57 -9.61
CA ILE A 183 2.86 -14.49 -8.19
C ILE A 183 3.74 -15.46 -7.37
N ALA A 184 3.90 -16.70 -7.82
CA ALA A 184 4.71 -17.72 -7.15
C ALA A 184 6.19 -17.34 -7.12
N SER A 185 6.73 -16.79 -8.21
CA SER A 185 8.12 -16.32 -8.26
C SER A 185 8.33 -15.09 -7.38
N PHE A 186 7.37 -14.16 -7.31
CA PHE A 186 7.41 -13.03 -6.38
C PHE A 186 7.38 -13.49 -4.91
N ILE A 187 6.45 -14.38 -4.56
CA ILE A 187 6.36 -14.97 -3.20
C ILE A 187 7.63 -15.75 -2.87
N GLY A 188 8.13 -16.55 -3.81
CA GLY A 188 9.36 -17.33 -3.68
C GLY A 188 10.58 -16.44 -3.48
N ALA A 189 10.72 -15.36 -4.24
CA ALA A 189 11.79 -14.38 -4.09
C ALA A 189 11.73 -13.69 -2.72
N LYS A 190 10.55 -13.27 -2.28
CA LYS A 190 10.33 -12.69 -0.94
C LYS A 190 10.64 -13.70 0.18
N ALA A 191 10.21 -14.94 0.03
CA ALA A 191 10.46 -16.01 0.98
C ALA A 191 11.95 -16.36 1.04
N TRP A 192 12.63 -16.42 -0.09
CA TRP A 192 14.07 -16.63 -0.19
C TRP A 192 14.83 -15.48 0.47
N GLN A 193 14.49 -14.23 0.14
CA GLN A 193 15.10 -13.07 0.77
C GLN A 193 14.94 -13.13 2.29
N ARG A 194 13.74 -13.46 2.79
CA ARG A 194 13.47 -13.61 4.22
C ARG A 194 14.24 -14.76 4.85
N HIS A 195 14.32 -15.91 4.18
CA HIS A 195 15.07 -17.06 4.64
C HIS A 195 16.58 -16.76 4.67
N ARG A 196 17.12 -16.14 3.63
CA ARG A 196 18.53 -15.76 3.53
C ARG A 196 18.90 -14.70 4.57
N PHE A 197 18.00 -13.75 4.84
CA PHE A 197 18.16 -12.78 5.92
C PHE A 197 18.16 -13.46 7.29
N ASN A 198 17.21 -14.36 7.56
CA ASN A 198 17.14 -15.11 8.82
C ASN A 198 18.33 -16.07 9.03
N VAL A 199 18.84 -16.70 7.96
CA VAL A 199 20.01 -17.57 8.01
C VAL A 199 21.29 -16.75 8.26
N LYS A 200 21.41 -15.56 7.67
CA LYS A 200 22.51 -14.63 7.99
C LYS A 200 22.42 -14.04 9.41
N LEU A 201 21.21 -13.95 9.96
CA LEU A 201 20.96 -13.55 11.35
C LEU A 201 21.08 -14.70 12.37
N ARG A 202 21.43 -15.92 11.93
CA ARG A 202 22.07 -16.90 12.82
C ARG A 202 23.50 -16.45 13.09
N MET A 203 23.65 -15.27 13.69
CA MET A 203 24.86 -14.93 14.40
C MET A 203 25.07 -15.98 15.49
N ALA A 204 26.30 -16.41 15.70
CA ALA A 204 26.66 -17.17 16.88
C ALA A 204 26.17 -16.37 18.10
N ARG A 205 25.18 -16.91 18.82
CA ARG A 205 24.70 -16.29 20.04
C ARG A 205 25.64 -16.73 21.15
N LEU A 206 26.41 -15.79 21.69
CA LEU A 206 27.08 -15.97 22.96
C LEU A 206 26.05 -15.85 24.08
N THR A 207 26.08 -16.80 25.02
CA THR A 207 25.29 -16.69 26.24
C THR A 207 25.94 -15.69 27.21
N VAL A 208 25.17 -15.20 28.18
CA VAL A 208 25.68 -14.24 29.17
C VAL A 208 26.78 -14.88 29.99
N GLU A 209 26.61 -16.16 30.33
CA GLU A 209 27.56 -16.95 31.09
C GLU A 209 28.89 -17.13 30.34
N THR A 210 28.83 -17.45 29.05
CA THR A 210 30.04 -17.58 28.23
C THR A 210 30.76 -16.24 28.06
N LEU A 211 30.02 -15.13 27.94
CA LEU A 211 30.63 -13.79 27.88
C LEU A 211 31.31 -13.43 29.21
N ALA A 212 30.69 -13.74 30.34
CA ALA A 212 31.29 -13.52 31.66
C ALA A 212 32.57 -14.35 31.84
N GLU A 213 32.57 -15.63 31.45
CA GLU A 213 33.76 -16.47 31.50
C GLU A 213 34.92 -15.95 30.64
N LEU A 214 34.64 -15.38 29.46
CA LEU A 214 35.67 -14.78 28.61
C LEU A 214 36.32 -13.56 29.28
N LEU A 215 35.50 -12.70 29.90
CA LEU A 215 35.98 -11.54 30.64
C LEU A 215 36.80 -11.95 31.88
N ASP A 216 36.33 -12.96 32.63
CA ASP A 216 37.03 -13.48 33.81
C ASP A 216 38.37 -14.15 33.48
N ARG A 217 38.48 -14.74 32.28
CA ARG A 217 39.74 -15.29 31.75
C ARG A 217 40.70 -14.20 31.23
N GLY A 218 40.29 -12.93 31.26
CA GLY A 218 41.09 -11.80 30.82
C GLY A 218 41.09 -11.56 29.30
N GLU A 219 40.19 -12.21 28.56
CA GLU A 219 39.99 -11.88 27.14
C GLU A 219 39.25 -10.53 27.02
N GLN A 220 39.61 -9.74 25.99
CA GLN A 220 39.00 -8.44 25.71
C GLN A 220 38.15 -8.50 24.44
N PRO A 221 36.96 -9.14 24.50
CA PRO A 221 36.06 -9.16 23.36
C PRO A 221 35.59 -7.74 23.04
N LEU A 222 35.55 -7.40 21.75
CA LEU A 222 34.97 -6.15 21.30
C LEU A 222 33.45 -6.21 21.49
N ILE A 223 32.93 -5.43 22.42
CA ILE A 223 31.49 -5.33 22.69
C ILE A 223 30.99 -4.06 22.01
N VAL A 224 30.05 -4.21 21.06
CA VAL A 224 29.41 -3.08 20.38
C VAL A 224 27.94 -3.02 20.77
N ASP A 225 27.53 -1.92 21.39
CA ASP A 225 26.12 -1.67 21.72
C ASP A 225 25.46 -0.90 20.57
N VAL A 226 24.59 -1.60 19.84
CA VAL A 226 23.86 -1.08 18.66
C VAL A 226 22.50 -0.51 19.06
N ARG A 227 22.18 -0.43 20.36
CA ARG A 227 20.93 0.18 20.84
C ARG A 227 20.97 1.68 20.62
N SER A 228 19.81 2.27 20.30
CA SER A 228 19.69 3.73 20.24
C SER A 228 19.87 4.34 21.62
N ASN A 229 20.35 5.58 21.69
CA ASN A 229 20.62 6.28 22.95
C ASN A 229 19.41 6.33 23.91
N THR A 230 18.18 6.32 23.40
CA THR A 230 16.94 6.30 24.18
C THR A 230 16.61 4.96 24.83
N SER A 231 17.30 3.88 24.45
CA SER A 231 17.07 2.51 24.93
C SER A 231 18.22 1.98 25.79
N SER A 232 19.15 2.85 26.20
CA SER A 232 20.31 2.53 27.06
C SER A 232 20.14 2.89 28.54
N ASP A 233 19.00 3.46 28.95
CA ASP A 233 18.81 3.99 30.32
C ASP A 233 18.86 2.91 31.42
N ASP A 234 18.60 1.64 31.10
CA ASP A 234 18.71 0.49 32.04
C ASP A 234 20.15 0.00 32.24
N GLY A 235 21.15 0.70 31.70
CA GLY A 235 22.57 0.38 31.84
C GLY A 235 23.20 -0.30 30.61
N ARG A 236 24.53 -0.33 30.60
CA ARG A 236 25.36 -0.86 29.50
C ARG A 236 26.34 -1.91 30.02
N ILE A 237 26.72 -2.83 29.15
CA ILE A 237 27.78 -3.80 29.44
C ILE A 237 29.10 -3.02 29.59
N PRO A 238 29.88 -3.22 30.66
CA PRO A 238 31.16 -2.54 30.85
C PRO A 238 32.09 -2.74 29.65
N GLY A 239 32.71 -1.67 29.15
CA GLY A 239 33.61 -1.72 28.00
C GLY A 239 32.95 -1.71 26.62
N ALA A 240 31.61 -1.61 26.54
CA ALA A 240 30.91 -1.55 25.26
C ALA A 240 31.10 -0.21 24.52
N ILE A 241 31.44 -0.28 23.23
CA ILE A 241 31.51 0.86 22.32
C ILE A 241 30.11 1.11 21.73
N VAL A 242 29.70 2.37 21.68
CA VAL A 242 28.40 2.76 21.11
C VAL A 242 28.59 3.01 19.61
N SER A 243 27.80 2.35 18.77
CA SER A 243 27.75 2.67 17.35
C SER A 243 26.30 2.71 16.87
N LEU A 244 25.91 3.86 16.30
CA LEU A 244 24.69 3.99 15.51
C LEU A 244 25.01 3.32 14.17
N GLY A 245 24.23 2.33 13.76
CA GLY A 245 24.59 1.34 12.74
C GLY A 245 25.01 1.82 11.34
N ASP A 246 25.11 3.14 11.10
CA ASP A 246 25.67 3.75 9.90
C ASP A 246 27.19 4.04 9.99
N ASP A 247 27.81 4.00 11.18
CA ASP A 247 29.23 4.34 11.41
C ASP A 247 30.17 3.12 11.56
N LEU A 248 29.67 1.89 11.39
CA LEU A 248 30.52 0.68 11.44
C LEU A 248 31.32 0.56 10.14
N GLY A 249 32.53 1.12 10.13
CA GLY A 249 33.48 0.96 9.04
C GLY A 249 33.78 -0.52 8.74
N PRO A 250 34.08 -0.87 7.48
CA PRO A 250 34.33 -2.26 7.06
C PRO A 250 35.51 -2.93 7.78
N GLU A 251 36.35 -2.16 8.47
CA GLU A 251 37.51 -2.63 9.25
C GLU A 251 37.12 -3.41 10.53
N LEU A 252 35.90 -3.24 11.04
CA LEU A 252 35.41 -3.94 12.24
C LEU A 252 34.69 -5.27 11.93
N LEU A 253 34.52 -5.60 10.65
CA LEU A 253 33.79 -6.79 10.18
C LEU A 253 34.71 -7.84 9.52
N ALA A 254 36.03 -7.66 9.56
CA ALA A 254 37.05 -8.58 9.06
C ALA A 254 37.58 -9.48 10.18
#